data_AF-A0A3B8S8N4-F1
#
_entry.id   AF-A0A3B8S8N4-F1
#
_cell.length_a   1.000
_cell.length_b   1.000
_cell.length_c   1.000
_cell.angle_alpha   90.00
_cell.angle_beta   90.00
_cell.angle_gamma   90.00
#
_symmetry.space_group_name_H-M   'P 1'
#
loop_
_entity.id
_entity.type
_entity.pdbx_description
1 polymer ?
#
loop_
_entity_poly.entity_id
_entity_poly.type
_entity_poly.pdbx_seq_one_letter_code
_entity_poly.pdbx_strand_id
1 'polypeptide(L)' 'MKGTAFNLVHKNTLDFQEIVEPGAVYYLAKFKISNDNEKIVIKAAVKPENSQQVIDVDFEHHFYLN' A
#
# COMPACT_ATOMS: atom_id res chain seq x y z
N MET A 1 7.73 0.78 7.05
CA MET A 1 6.34 1.03 6.63
C MET A 1 5.50 -0.23 6.85
N LYS A 2 4.21 -0.11 7.20
CA LYS A 2 3.28 -1.26 7.28
C LYS A 2 2.00 -0.91 6.54
N GLY A 3 1.38 -1.89 5.88
CA GLY A 3 0.08 -1.67 5.27
C GLY A 3 -0.67 -2.96 4.96
N THR A 4 -1.95 -2.80 4.66
CA THR A 4 -2.85 -3.87 4.26
C THR A 4 -3.71 -3.40 3.10
N ALA A 5 -3.88 -4.26 2.11
CA ALA A 5 -4.85 -4.08 1.04
C ALA A 5 -6.02 -5.05 1.27
N PHE A 6 -7.24 -4.62 1.05
CA PHE A 6 -8.40 -5.48 1.16
C PHE A 6 -9.46 -5.15 0.11
N ASN A 7 -10.18 -6.18 -0.29
CA ASN A 7 -11.36 -6.12 -1.14
C ASN A 7 -12.57 -6.67 -0.35
N LEU A 8 -13.69 -6.92 -1.02
CA LEU A 8 -14.90 -7.47 -0.38
C LEU A 8 -14.73 -8.87 0.23
N VAL A 9 -13.74 -9.65 -0.20
CA VAL A 9 -13.58 -11.08 0.10
C VAL A 9 -12.28 -11.38 0.86
N HIS A 10 -11.20 -10.64 0.60
CA HIS A 10 -9.85 -10.93 1.05
C HIS A 10 -9.17 -9.71 1.64
N LYS A 11 -8.31 -9.95 2.64
CA LYS A 11 -7.38 -8.98 3.19
C LYS A 11 -5.96 -9.52 3.08
N ASN A 12 -5.08 -8.73 2.48
CA ASN A 12 -3.69 -9.06 2.22
C ASN A 12 -2.77 -8.05 2.92
N THR A 13 -1.69 -8.55 3.51
CA THR A 13 -0.60 -7.70 4.01
C THR A 13 0.19 -7.16 2.82
N LEU A 14 0.62 -5.90 2.91
CA LEU A 14 1.52 -5.28 1.95
C LEU A 14 2.95 -5.35 2.47
N ASP A 15 3.78 -6.13 1.80
CA ASP A 15 5.20 -6.27 2.11
C ASP A 15 5.98 -5.17 1.37
N PHE A 16 6.22 -4.06 2.06
CA PHE A 16 6.96 -2.92 1.50
C PHE A 16 8.46 -3.19 1.44
N GLN A 17 9.05 -2.97 0.28
CA GLN A 17 10.49 -2.98 0.04
C GLN A 17 10.99 -1.55 -0.14
N GLU A 18 12.08 -1.22 0.54
CA GLU A 18 12.78 0.06 0.35
C GLU A 18 13.66 0.00 -0.89
N ILE A 19 13.56 1.02 -1.74
CA ILE A 19 14.38 1.20 -2.93
C ILE A 19 14.99 2.59 -2.89
N VAL A 20 16.31 2.66 -2.98
CA VAL A 20 17.08 3.90 -2.95
C VAL A 20 17.58 4.21 -4.36
N GLU A 21 17.20 5.38 -4.88
CA GLU A 21 17.64 5.90 -6.17
C GLU A 21 18.31 7.28 -5.99
N PRO A 22 19.09 7.77 -6.97
CA PRO A 22 19.67 9.10 -6.90
C PRO A 22 18.59 10.18 -6.73
N GLY A 23 18.50 10.76 -5.52
CA GLY A 23 17.55 11.82 -5.19
C GLY A 23 16.18 11.36 -4.67
N ALA A 24 15.93 10.06 -4.51
CA ALA A 24 14.65 9.56 -4.02
C ALA A 24 14.78 8.23 -3.25
N VAL A 25 13.89 8.04 -2.26
CA VAL A 25 13.69 6.76 -1.56
C VAL A 25 12.23 6.37 -1.73
N TYR A 26 11.99 5.14 -2.19
CA TYR A 26 10.66 4.58 -2.40
C TYR A 26 10.40 3.41 -1.47
N TYR A 27 9.14 3.26 -1.06
CA TYR A 27 8.64 2.07 -0.38
C TYR A 27 7.57 1.43 -1.27
N LEU A 28 7.94 0.35 -1.96
CA LEU A 28 7.05 -0.31 -2.92
C LEU A 28 6.53 -1.62 -2.36
N ALA A 29 5.22 -1.85 -2.48
CA ALA A 29 4.60 -3.14 -2.17
C ALA A 29 3.80 -3.64 -3.37
N LYS A 30 3.84 -4.96 -3.59
CA LYS A 30 3.03 -5.62 -4.61
C LYS A 30 1.73 -6.13 -3.99
N PHE A 31 0.65 -6.03 -4.75
CA PHE A 31 -0.62 -6.67 -4.44
C PHE A 31 -1.20 -7.27 -5.73
N LYS A 32 -2.14 -8.20 -5.58
CA LYS A 32 -2.81 -8.84 -6.71
C LYS A 32 -4.21 -8.28 -6.87
N ILE A 33 -4.59 -8.01 -8.11
CA ILE A 33 -5.97 -7.79 -8.52
C ILE A 33 -6.41 -9.11 -9.16
N SER A 34 -7.55 -9.65 -8.73
CA SER A 34 -8.02 -10.97 -9.16
C SER A 34 -9.23 -10.90 -10.12
N ASN A 35 -9.84 -9.73 -10.27
CA ASN A 35 -11.01 -9.52 -11.13
C ASN A 35 -10.99 -8.13 -11.79
N ASP A 36 -11.66 -8.01 -12.92
CA ASP A 36 -11.68 -6.84 -13.81
C ASP A 36 -12.51 -5.64 -13.34
N ASN A 37 -13.00 -5.70 -12.11
CA ASN A 37 -13.83 -4.65 -11.51
C ASN A 37 -13.73 -4.74 -9.98
N GLU A 38 -12.50 -4.64 -9.47
CA GLU A 38 -12.21 -4.86 -8.06
C GLU A 38 -11.98 -3.53 -7.34
N LYS A 39 -12.83 -3.23 -6.35
CA LYS A 39 -12.60 -2.16 -5.40
C LYS A 39 -11.59 -2.61 -4.36
N ILE A 40 -10.44 -1.95 -4.29
CA ILE A 40 -9.39 -2.22 -3.30
C ILE A 40 -9.21 -0.99 -2.41
N VAL A 41 -9.21 -1.23 -1.11
CA VAL A 41 -8.84 -0.24 -0.10
C VAL A 41 -7.47 -0.59 0.45
N ILE A 42 -6.58 0.39 0.47
CA ILE A 42 -5.23 0.31 0.99
C ILE A 42 -5.14 1.18 2.24
N LYS A 43 -4.86 0.53 3.37
CA LYS A 43 -4.54 1.20 4.63
C LYS A 43 -3.08 1.04 4.94
N ALA A 44 -2.35 2.14 5.08
CA ALA A 44 -0.94 2.15 5.42
C ALA A 44 -0.66 3.08 6.60
N ALA A 45 0.29 2.67 7.43
CA ALA A 45 0.81 3.47 8.53
C ALA A 45 2.29 3.76 8.27
N VAL A 46 2.62 5.05 8.21
CA VAL A 46 3.97 5.54 7.97
C VAL A 46 4.49 6.21 9.24
N LYS A 47 5.58 5.69 9.80
CA LYS A 47 6.34 6.34 10.86
C LYS A 47 7.68 6.80 10.28
N PRO A 48 7.86 8.11 10.04
CA PRO A 48 9.17 8.64 9.64
C PRO A 48 10.20 8.41 10.75
N GLU A 49 11.45 8.12 10.39
CA GLU A 49 12.50 7.77 11.37
C GLU A 49 12.69 8.84 12.46
N ASN A 50 12.62 10.11 12.06
CA ASN A 50 12.84 11.25 12.96
C ASN A 50 11.55 11.78 13.61
N SER A 51 10.46 11.01 13.57
CA SER A 51 9.17 11.41 14.13
C SER A 51 8.58 10.34 15.04
N GLN A 52 7.98 10.78 16.15
CA GLN A 52 7.16 9.91 16.98
C GLN A 52 5.71 9.81 16.47
N GLN A 53 5.32 10.69 15.54
CA GLN A 53 4.00 10.69 14.96
C GLN A 53 3.91 9.64 13.86
N VAL A 54 2.84 8.85 13.90
CA VAL A 54 2.44 7.95 12.83
C VAL A 54 1.46 8.70 11.92
N ILE A 55 1.68 8.59 10.62
CA ILE A 55 0.80 9.12 9.59
C ILE A 55 0.00 7.94 9.05
N ASP A 56 -1.31 7.98 9.26
CA ASP A 56 -2.23 7.02 8.67
C ASP A 56 -2.65 7.48 7.28
N VAL A 57 -2.53 6.60 6.30
CA VAL A 57 -2.89 6.81 4.91
C VAL A 57 -3.98 5.79 4.57
N ASP A 58 -5.14 6.28 4.17
CA ASP A 58 -6.24 5.47 3.65
C ASP A 58 -6.46 5.86 2.19
N PHE A 59 -6.33 4.88 1.30
CA PHE A 59 -6.47 5.06 -0.14
C PHE A 59 -7.45 4.05 -0.68
N GLU A 60 -8.54 4.53 -1.27
CA GLU A 60 -9.57 3.70 -1.87
C GLU A 60 -9.60 3.92 -3.38
N HIS A 61 -9.54 2.84 -4.14
CA HIS A 61 -9.54 2.94 -5.60
C HIS A 61 -10.15 1.70 -6.27
N HIS A 62 -10.74 1.91 -7.45
CA HIS A 62 -11.18 0.83 -8.33
C HIS A 62 -10.06 0.47 -9.28
N PHE A 63 -9.68 -0.80 -9.29
CA PHE A 63 -8.67 -1.32 -10.18
C PHE A 63 -9.30 -2.22 -11.26
N TYR A 64 -8.70 -2.19 -12.45
CA TYR A 64 -9.14 -2.89 -13.65
C TYR A 64 -7.95 -3.69 -14.19
N LEU A 65 -8.17 -4.91 -14.70
CA LEU A 65 -7.16 -5.60 -15.50
C LEU A 65 -7.31 -5.09 -16.94
N ASN A 66 -6.20 -5.08 -17.69
CA ASN A 66 -6.19 -4.74 -19.11
C ASN A 66 -5.99 -6.01 -19.92
#